data_AF-A0A822CVT9-F1
#
_entry.id   AF-A0A822CVT9-F1
#
_cell.length_a   1.000
_cell.length_b   1.000
_cell.length_c   1.000
_cell.angle_alpha   90.00
_cell.angle_beta   90.00
_cell.angle_gamma   90.00
#
_symmetry.space_group_name_H-M   'P 1'
#
loop_
_entity.id
_entity.type
_entity.pdbx_description
1 polymer ?
#
loop_
_entity_poly.entity_id
_entity_poly.type
_entity_poly.pdbx_seq_one_letter_code
_entity_poly.pdbx_strand_id
1 'polypeptide(L)'
;QAEPDDTVDERFVIVISDANFDRYGLSPQVFGKMLQSNENVQCFAMFIGSLGQQATHLQQNLPSGKGFVCLETTQIPKVLKTIFTSDVLH
;
A
#
# COMPACT_ATOMS: atom_id res chain seq x y z
N GLN A 1 -11.87 -7.55 28.65
CA GLN A 1 -10.91 -7.24 27.56
C GLN A 1 -11.27 -8.20 26.45
N ALA A 2 -11.60 -7.70 25.25
CA ALA A 2 -11.79 -8.59 24.13
C ALA A 2 -10.38 -9.10 23.75
N GLU A 3 -10.14 -10.40 23.94
CA GLU A 3 -9.03 -11.08 23.27
C GLU A 3 -9.15 -10.75 21.78
N PRO A 4 -8.09 -10.30 21.09
CA PRO A 4 -8.16 -10.12 19.66
C PRO A 4 -8.56 -11.47 19.06
N ASP A 5 -9.57 -11.44 18.20
CA ASP A 5 -10.01 -12.61 17.48
C ASP A 5 -8.83 -13.15 16.66
N ASP A 6 -8.17 -14.19 17.19
CA ASP A 6 -7.03 -14.89 16.58
C ASP A 6 -7.49 -15.87 15.49
N THR A 7 -8.77 -15.81 15.08
CA THR A 7 -9.36 -16.69 14.06
C THR A 7 -9.30 -16.11 12.64
N VAL A 8 -8.44 -15.13 12.38
CA VAL A 8 -8.34 -14.50 11.06
C VAL A 8 -7.17 -15.08 10.28
N ASP A 9 -7.47 -15.68 9.13
CA ASP A 9 -6.47 -16.29 8.23
C ASP A 9 -5.48 -15.23 7.68
N GLU A 10 -5.99 -14.07 7.27
CA GLU A 10 -5.19 -13.01 6.63
C GLU A 10 -5.62 -11.60 7.06
N ARG A 11 -4.66 -10.69 7.24
CA ARG A 11 -4.89 -9.29 7.60
C ARG A 11 -4.30 -8.37 6.55
N PHE A 12 -5.11 -7.42 6.09
CA PHE A 12 -4.71 -6.46 5.06
C PHE A 12 -4.87 -5.02 5.52
N VAL A 13 -3.94 -4.17 5.10
CA VAL A 13 -4.09 -2.72 5.14
C VAL A 13 -3.83 -2.18 3.74
N ILE A 14 -4.80 -1.47 3.17
CA ILE A 14 -4.65 -0.85 1.85
C ILE A 14 -4.80 0.66 2.02
N VAL A 15 -3.69 1.37 1.82
CA VAL A 15 -3.63 2.83 1.87
C VAL A 15 -3.96 3.38 0.49
N ILE A 16 -4.87 4.36 0.41
CA ILE A 16 -5.15 5.11 -0.81
C ILE A 16 -4.75 6.57 -0.58
N SER A 17 -3.90 7.13 -1.45
CA SER A 17 -3.33 8.48 -1.26
C SER A 17 -3.20 9.23 -2.59
N ASP A 18 -3.23 10.57 -2.55
CA ASP A 18 -2.94 11.47 -3.67
C ASP A 18 -1.42 11.62 -3.97
N ALA A 19 -0.58 10.86 -3.26
CA ALA A 19 0.88 10.83 -3.39
C ALA A 19 1.59 12.14 -3.01
N ASN A 20 0.91 13.06 -2.32
CA ASN A 20 1.46 14.38 -2.02
C ASN A 20 2.30 14.40 -0.73
N PHE A 21 3.31 13.52 -0.64
CA PHE A 21 4.10 13.33 0.58
C PHE A 21 4.85 14.60 1.00
N ASP A 22 5.37 15.35 0.02
CA ASP A 22 6.09 16.60 0.27
C ASP A 22 5.22 17.64 0.98
N ARG A 23 3.94 17.76 0.60
CA ARG A 23 3.01 18.71 1.23
C ARG A 23 2.75 18.39 2.70
N TYR A 24 2.82 17.11 3.07
CA TYR A 24 2.57 16.65 4.44
C TYR A 24 3.86 16.38 5.22
N GLY A 25 5.04 16.62 4.63
CA GLY A 25 6.33 16.35 5.28
C GLY A 25 6.58 14.85 5.53
N LEU A 26 6.02 13.97 4.71
CA LEU A 26 6.15 12.52 4.86
C LEU A 26 7.41 12.01 4.15
N SER A 27 8.24 11.25 4.85
CA SER A 27 9.38 10.56 4.24
C SER A 27 8.93 9.26 3.57
N PRO A 28 9.26 9.04 2.28
CA PRO A 28 9.02 7.77 1.59
C PRO A 28 9.67 6.58 2.30
N GLN A 29 10.87 6.77 2.86
CA GLN A 29 11.63 5.73 3.54
C GLN A 29 10.97 5.33 4.86
N VAL A 30 10.49 6.31 5.64
CA VAL A 30 9.74 6.03 6.88
C VAL A 30 8.43 5.33 6.54
N PHE A 31 7.70 5.80 5.54
CA PHE A 31 6.46 5.17 5.09
C PHE A 31 6.69 3.72 4.62
N GLY A 32 7.75 3.46 3.85
CA GLY A 32 8.15 2.12 3.45
C GLY A 32 8.40 1.17 4.62
N LYS A 33 9.08 1.65 5.68
CA LYS A 33 9.27 0.87 6.92
C LYS A 33 7.94 0.61 7.64
N MET A 34 7.03 1.58 7.66
CA MET A 34 5.71 1.42 8.27
C MET A 34 4.87 0.34 7.56
N LEU A 35 4.97 0.25 6.22
CA LEU A 35 4.32 -0.82 5.44
C LEU A 35 4.84 -2.23 5.78
N GLN A 36 5.96 -2.35 6.49
CA GLN A 36 6.56 -3.62 6.91
C GLN A 36 6.66 -3.76 8.43
N SER A 37 6.00 -2.87 9.19
CA SER A 37 6.14 -2.80 10.64
C SER A 37 5.51 -3.98 11.40
N ASN A 38 4.63 -4.75 10.75
CA ASN A 38 4.01 -5.94 11.30
C ASN A 38 3.98 -7.05 10.23
N GLU A 39 4.67 -8.15 10.50
CA GLU A 39 4.78 -9.29 9.57
C GLU A 39 3.46 -10.04 9.39
N ASN A 40 2.53 -9.94 10.36
CA ASN A 40 1.21 -10.57 10.31
C ASN A 40 0.17 -9.72 9.54
N VAL A 41 0.58 -8.59 8.95
CA VAL A 41 -0.32 -7.68 8.23
C VAL A 41 0.27 -7.35 6.86
N GLN A 42 -0.47 -7.71 5.81
CA GLN A 42 -0.13 -7.34 4.44
C GLN A 42 -0.54 -5.90 4.16
N CYS A 43 0.41 -4.98 4.26
CA CYS A 43 0.18 -3.56 3.95
C CYS A 43 0.55 -3.23 2.50
N PHE A 44 -0.29 -2.44 1.82
CA PHE A 44 -0.05 -1.95 0.46
C PHE A 44 -0.47 -0.48 0.33
N ALA A 45 0.13 0.25 -0.61
CA ALA A 45 -0.20 1.64 -0.91
C ALA A 45 -0.58 1.82 -2.39
N MET A 46 -1.71 2.48 -2.65
CA MET A 46 -2.19 2.86 -3.97
C MET A 46 -2.25 4.38 -4.10
N PHE A 47 -1.53 4.91 -5.08
CA PHE A 47 -1.44 6.34 -5.35
C PHE A 47 -2.40 6.73 -6.48
N ILE A 48 -3.50 7.41 -6.15
CA ILE A 48 -4.59 7.77 -7.08
C ILE A 48 -4.45 9.18 -7.69
N GLY A 49 -3.38 9.88 -7.35
CA GLY A 49 -3.03 11.17 -7.90
C GLY A 49 -1.52 11.29 -8.00
N SER A 50 -1.06 12.18 -8.87
CA SER A 50 0.32 12.62 -8.87
C SER A 50 0.40 14.10 -9.23
N LEU A 51 1.13 14.88 -8.43
CA LEU A 51 1.68 16.14 -8.90
C LEU A 51 2.95 15.79 -9.69
N GLY A 52 2.82 15.70 -11.02
CA GLY A 52 3.93 15.30 -11.89
C GLY A 52 4.37 13.85 -11.66
N GLN A 53 5.66 13.62 -11.39
CA GLN A 53 6.26 12.27 -11.27
C GLN A 53 6.37 11.76 -9.82
N GLN A 54 5.78 12.45 -8.84
CA GLN A 54 5.90 12.11 -7.42
C GLN A 54 5.46 10.68 -7.10
N ALA A 55 4.32 10.23 -7.63
CA ALA A 55 3.79 8.89 -7.35
C ALA A 55 4.74 7.76 -7.83
N THR A 56 5.37 7.95 -8.99
CA THR A 56 6.36 7.00 -9.53
C THR A 56 7.63 6.98 -8.68
N HIS A 57 8.14 8.16 -8.29
CA HIS A 57 9.30 8.24 -7.41
C HIS A 57 9.01 7.62 -6.03
N LEU A 58 7.82 7.86 -5.47
CA LEU A 58 7.37 7.23 -4.24
C LEU A 58 7.37 5.71 -4.38
N GLN A 59 6.73 5.17 -5.41
CA GLN A 59 6.70 3.73 -5.67
C GLN A 59 8.10 3.11 -5.72
N GLN A 60 9.06 3.75 -6.38
CA GLN A 60 10.46 3.28 -6.46
C GLN A 60 11.19 3.25 -5.11
N ASN A 61 10.73 4.04 -4.14
CA ASN A 61 11.30 4.09 -2.79
C ASN A 61 10.56 3.17 -1.81
N LEU A 62 9.47 2.52 -2.22
CA LEU A 62 8.75 1.54 -1.41
C LEU A 62 9.31 0.13 -1.62
N PRO A 63 9.11 -0.77 -0.65
CA PRO A 63 9.43 -2.17 -0.84
C PRO A 63 8.72 -2.76 -2.07
N SER A 64 9.39 -3.68 -2.76
CA SER A 64 8.88 -4.29 -3.98
C SER A 64 7.48 -4.91 -3.76
N GLY A 65 6.57 -4.66 -4.69
CA GLY A 65 5.19 -5.16 -4.63
C GLY A 65 4.28 -4.48 -3.59
N LYS A 66 4.76 -3.51 -2.82
CA LYS A 66 3.98 -2.83 -1.76
C LYS A 66 3.39 -1.49 -2.20
N GLY A 67 3.76 -0.97 -3.37
CA GLY A 67 3.31 0.32 -3.92
C GLY A 67 2.77 0.21 -5.34
N PHE A 68 1.64 0.89 -5.60
CA PHE A 68 0.96 0.93 -6.90
C PHE A 68 0.62 2.36 -7.27
N VAL A 69 0.78 2.71 -8.55
CA VAL A 69 0.33 4.00 -9.10
C VAL A 69 -0.93 3.75 -9.93
N CYS A 70 -2.02 4.40 -9.57
CA CYS A 70 -3.36 4.25 -10.15
C CYS A 70 -3.89 5.62 -10.60
N LEU A 71 -3.32 6.20 -11.66
CA LEU A 71 -3.75 7.52 -12.17
C LEU A 71 -5.21 7.53 -12.63
N GLU A 72 -5.71 6.36 -13.05
CA GLU A 72 -7.11 6.13 -13.38
C GLU A 72 -7.75 5.30 -12.27
N THR A 73 -8.77 5.83 -11.60
CA THR A 73 -9.46 5.11 -10.51
C THR A 73 -10.11 3.81 -10.97
N THR A 74 -10.39 3.69 -12.27
CA THR A 74 -10.85 2.45 -12.92
C THR A 74 -9.84 1.30 -12.84
N GLN A 75 -8.56 1.58 -12.52
CA GLN A 75 -7.53 0.56 -12.32
C GLN A 75 -7.55 -0.04 -10.91
N ILE A 76 -8.17 0.61 -9.94
CA ILE A 76 -8.21 0.14 -8.54
C ILE A 76 -8.74 -1.30 -8.44
N PRO A 77 -9.88 -1.68 -9.06
CA PRO A 77 -10.37 -3.05 -8.99
C PRO A 77 -9.38 -4.09 -9.54
N LYS A 78 -8.62 -3.73 -10.58
CA LYS A 78 -7.60 -4.59 -11.17
C LYS A 78 -6.41 -4.78 -10.21
N VAL A 79 -5.95 -3.70 -9.58
CA VAL A 79 -4.85 -3.75 -8.60
C VAL A 79 -5.25 -4.55 -7.36
N LEU A 80 -6.45 -4.31 -6.82
CA LEU A 80 -6.97 -5.10 -5.70
C LEU A 80 -7.06 -6.59 -6.04
N LYS A 81 -7.55 -6.92 -7.24
CA LYS A 81 -7.56 -8.31 -7.70
C LYS A 81 -6.15 -8.90 -7.70
N THR A 82 -5.16 -8.18 -8.25
CA THR A 82 -3.76 -8.64 -8.23
C THR A 82 -3.27 -8.88 -6.81
N ILE A 83 -3.48 -7.94 -5.88
CA ILE A 83 -3.08 -8.07 -4.47
C ILE A 83 -3.67 -9.37 -3.89
N PHE A 84 -5.00 -9.53 -3.92
CA PHE A 84 -5.66 -10.67 -3.30
C PHE A 84 -5.39 -12.01 -4.01
N THR A 85 -5.07 -12.01 -5.32
CA THR A 85 -4.68 -13.25 -6.01
C THR A 85 -3.23 -13.65 -5.78
N SER A 86 -2.38 -12.72 -5.32
CA SER A 86 -0.96 -13.00 -5.07
C SER A 86 -0.76 -13.78 -3.78
N ASP A 87 -1.66 -13.60 -2.80
CA ASP A 87 -1.61 -14.28 -1.50
C ASP A 87 -2.18 -15.71 -1.55
N VAL A 88 -3.03 -16.04 -2.53
CA VAL A 88 -3.58 -17.41 -2.74
C VAL A 88 -2.50 -18.45 -3.14
N LEU A 89 -1.25 -18.04 -3.35
CA LEU A 89 -0.13 -18.90 -3.73
C LEU A 89 0.84 -19.24 -2.58
N HIS A 90 0.56 -18.82 -1.33
CA HIS A 90 1.37 -19.16 -0.16
C HIS A 90 0.67 -20.11 0.81
#